data_AF-A0A2G9ZLF5-F1
#
_entry.id   AF-A0A2G9ZLF5-F1
#
_cell.length_a   1.000
_cell.length_b   1.000
_cell.length_c   1.000
_cell.angle_alpha   90.00
_cell.angle_beta   90.00
_cell.angle_gamma   90.00
#
_symmetry.space_group_name_H-M   'P 1'
#
loop_
_entity.id
_entity.type
_entity.pdbx_description
1 polymer ?
#
loop_
_entity_poly.entity_id
_entity_poly.type
_entity_poly.pdbx_seq_one_letter_code
_entity_poly.pdbx_strand_id
1 'polypeptide(L)'
;MDIKEKIKNKKTRVNPPKWLDCSWRRVPCGRPDCPICGYFFQKQARLKTGQGQAFSASFLNELREHLWVALAKNGQKNKFFDPDIVLPAAIKKIPPPAHFPACSFLRNWRNDLFRLADTADENWEAWPLLDQGQDLLWYANTLFAKTYHQAVNRWCYRNFHYLNEEDFVYTDYVISEAYEILLASLATIIDLESGPKNKFKLAFVMLTSWREEIFSGPGPTSL
;
A
#
# COMPACT_ATOMS: atom_id res chain seq x y z
N MET A 1 6.34 -19.69 21.02
CA MET A 1 5.12 -19.62 20.19
C MET A 1 5.45 -18.82 18.94
N ASP A 2 5.41 -19.48 17.79
CA ASP A 2 5.67 -18.87 16.48
C ASP A 2 4.60 -17.79 16.18
N ILE A 3 4.98 -16.68 15.54
CA ILE A 3 4.04 -15.65 15.06
C ILE A 3 2.94 -16.31 14.21
N LYS A 4 3.32 -17.33 13.42
CA LYS A 4 2.38 -18.13 12.63
C LYS A 4 1.33 -18.82 13.50
N GLU A 5 1.70 -19.28 14.69
CA GLU A 5 0.82 -19.99 15.64
C GLU A 5 -0.20 -19.04 16.30
N LYS A 6 0.21 -17.81 16.66
CA LYS A 6 -0.69 -16.77 17.16
C LYS A 6 -1.68 -16.30 16.08
N ILE A 7 -1.23 -16.18 14.84
CA ILE A 7 -2.06 -15.74 13.70
C ILE A 7 -3.02 -16.83 13.22
N LYS A 8 -2.57 -18.10 13.15
CA LYS A 8 -3.37 -19.23 12.66
C LYS A 8 -4.61 -19.49 13.52
N ASN A 9 -4.54 -19.23 14.83
CA ASN A 9 -5.67 -19.35 15.75
C ASN A 9 -6.67 -18.16 15.71
N LYS A 10 -6.40 -17.09 14.95
CA LYS A 10 -7.23 -15.86 14.92
C LYS A 10 -7.54 -15.29 13.53
N LYS A 11 -7.26 -16.01 12.43
CA LYS A 11 -7.63 -15.60 11.05
C LYS A 11 -9.12 -15.26 10.86
N THR A 12 -9.98 -15.54 11.84
CA THR A 12 -11.44 -15.33 11.84
C THR A 12 -11.96 -14.07 12.56
N ARG A 13 -11.13 -13.12 13.03
CA ARG A 13 -11.65 -12.04 13.93
C ARG A 13 -11.26 -10.58 13.63
N VAL A 14 -10.67 -10.24 12.49
CA VAL A 14 -10.44 -8.83 12.16
C VAL A 14 -11.44 -8.40 11.11
N ASN A 15 -12.39 -7.55 11.51
CA ASN A 15 -13.39 -6.97 10.61
C ASN A 15 -13.10 -5.46 10.50
N PRO A 16 -12.13 -5.05 9.67
CA PRO A 16 -11.82 -3.64 9.48
C PRO A 16 -13.08 -2.93 8.94
N PRO A 17 -13.29 -1.64 9.24
CA PRO A 17 -14.41 -0.92 8.65
C PRO A 17 -14.31 -0.94 7.13
N LYS A 18 -15.44 -1.15 6.46
CA LYS A 18 -15.50 -1.16 4.99
C LYS A 18 -14.95 0.12 4.35
N TRP A 19 -15.01 1.25 5.05
CA TRP A 19 -14.47 2.51 4.55
C TRP A 19 -12.94 2.57 4.57
N LEU A 20 -12.26 1.76 5.41
CA LEU A 20 -10.81 1.72 5.49
C LEU A 20 -10.19 1.18 4.19
N ASP A 21 -10.92 0.34 3.46
CA ASP A 21 -10.51 -0.14 2.13
C ASP A 21 -10.33 0.99 1.11
N CYS A 22 -11.03 2.12 1.29
CA CYS A 22 -10.87 3.28 0.43
C CYS A 22 -9.52 3.98 0.60
N SER A 23 -8.73 3.64 1.64
CA SER A 23 -7.43 4.25 1.88
C SER A 23 -6.33 3.72 0.95
N TRP A 24 -6.56 2.60 0.27
CA TRP A 24 -5.54 1.93 -0.55
C TRP A 24 -6.04 1.47 -1.92
N ARG A 25 -7.36 1.40 -2.15
CA ARG A 25 -7.94 1.08 -3.47
C ARG A 25 -7.78 2.27 -4.43
N ARG A 26 -7.44 1.99 -5.69
CA ARG A 26 -7.37 3.01 -6.77
C ARG A 26 -8.73 3.65 -7.00
N VAL A 27 -9.76 2.80 -7.14
CA VAL A 27 -11.14 3.25 -7.32
C VAL A 27 -11.81 3.26 -5.94
N PRO A 28 -12.05 4.44 -5.35
CA PRO A 28 -12.66 4.54 -4.03
C PRO A 28 -14.17 4.23 -4.11
N CYS A 29 -14.81 3.91 -2.98
CA CYS A 29 -16.21 3.46 -2.99
C CYS A 29 -17.26 4.52 -3.42
N GLY A 30 -16.86 5.80 -3.52
CA GLY A 30 -17.72 6.88 -4.00
C GLY A 30 -18.89 7.25 -3.07
N ARG A 31 -18.94 6.73 -1.85
CA ARG A 31 -20.06 6.99 -0.95
C ARG A 31 -19.86 8.28 -0.13
N PRO A 32 -20.87 9.16 0.02
CA PRO A 32 -20.73 10.40 0.78
C PRO A 32 -20.46 10.20 2.28
N ASP A 33 -20.93 9.08 2.85
CA ASP A 33 -20.74 8.68 4.23
C ASP A 33 -19.37 8.03 4.49
N CYS A 34 -18.63 7.67 3.43
CA CYS A 34 -17.26 7.20 3.56
C CYS A 34 -16.36 8.35 4.00
N PRO A 35 -15.61 8.25 5.11
CA PRO A 35 -14.74 9.33 5.57
C PRO A 35 -13.65 9.73 4.57
N ILE A 36 -13.29 8.82 3.66
CA ILE A 36 -12.31 9.04 2.59
C ILE A 36 -12.98 9.73 1.41
N CYS A 37 -13.98 9.07 0.81
CA CYS A 37 -14.66 9.59 -0.38
C CYS A 37 -15.40 10.89 -0.10
N GLY A 38 -16.08 10.99 1.05
CA GLY A 38 -16.76 12.21 1.50
C GLY A 38 -15.80 13.40 1.58
N TYR A 39 -14.56 13.19 2.06
CA TYR A 39 -13.54 14.24 2.07
C TYR A 39 -13.13 14.66 0.65
N PHE A 40 -12.91 13.70 -0.26
CA PHE A 40 -12.64 14.00 -1.67
C PHE A 40 -13.77 14.80 -2.32
N PHE A 41 -15.04 14.42 -2.11
CA PHE A 41 -16.19 15.15 -2.63
C PHE A 41 -16.28 16.57 -2.08
N GLN A 42 -16.09 16.74 -0.78
CA GLN A 42 -16.08 18.06 -0.14
C GLN A 42 -14.96 18.95 -0.70
N LYS A 43 -13.76 18.41 -0.92
CA LYS A 43 -12.65 19.18 -1.48
C LYS A 43 -12.85 19.52 -2.96
N GLN A 44 -13.37 18.59 -3.77
CA GLN A 44 -13.75 18.88 -5.16
C GLN A 44 -14.85 19.93 -5.25
N ALA A 45 -15.85 19.90 -4.35
CA ALA A 45 -16.89 20.93 -4.29
C ALA A 45 -16.29 22.31 -3.97
N ARG A 46 -15.39 22.39 -2.99
CA ARG A 46 -14.66 23.62 -2.64
C ARG A 46 -13.77 24.14 -3.78
N LEU A 47 -13.15 23.24 -4.54
CA LEU A 47 -12.38 23.61 -5.73
C LEU A 47 -13.26 24.24 -6.82
N LYS A 48 -14.44 23.64 -7.08
CA LYS A 48 -15.41 24.16 -8.03
C LYS A 48 -15.98 25.53 -7.62
N THR A 49 -16.05 25.83 -6.33
CA THR A 49 -16.48 27.15 -5.82
C THR A 49 -15.34 28.15 -5.65
N GLY A 50 -14.11 27.83 -6.09
CA GLY A 50 -12.94 28.71 -5.96
C GLY A 50 -12.40 28.85 -4.54
N GLN A 51 -12.89 28.04 -3.59
CA GLN A 51 -12.50 28.05 -2.17
C GLN A 51 -11.52 26.92 -1.81
N GLY A 52 -10.96 26.23 -2.80
CA GLY A 52 -10.07 25.08 -2.61
C GLY A 52 -8.71 25.25 -3.27
N GLN A 53 -7.68 24.61 -2.69
CA GLN A 53 -6.36 24.46 -3.31
C GLN A 53 -6.25 23.12 -4.03
N ALA A 54 -5.55 23.11 -5.19
CA ALA A 54 -5.32 21.92 -6.01
C ALA A 54 -4.62 20.80 -5.22
N PHE A 55 -4.74 19.56 -5.70
CA PHE A 55 -4.09 18.40 -5.09
C PHE A 55 -2.56 18.59 -5.09
N SER A 56 -1.93 18.52 -3.91
CA SER A 56 -0.50 18.78 -3.70
C SER A 56 0.08 17.84 -2.63
N ALA A 57 1.36 17.95 -2.28
CA ALA A 57 1.92 17.21 -1.15
C ALA A 57 1.19 17.50 0.18
N SER A 58 0.65 18.72 0.37
CA SER A 58 -0.17 19.04 1.54
C SER A 58 -1.49 18.28 1.55
N PHE A 59 -2.03 17.94 0.38
CA PHE A 59 -3.25 17.14 0.28
C PHE A 59 -3.08 15.73 0.86
N LEU A 60 -1.92 15.09 0.65
CA LEU A 60 -1.66 13.77 1.25
C LEU A 60 -1.61 13.84 2.78
N ASN A 61 -1.01 14.91 3.31
CA ASN A 61 -1.02 15.17 4.75
C ASN A 61 -2.44 15.44 5.27
N GLU A 62 -3.24 16.25 4.57
CA GLU A 62 -4.63 16.49 4.94
C GLU A 62 -5.50 15.21 4.88
N LEU A 63 -5.31 14.38 3.85
CA LEU A 63 -5.99 13.10 3.71
C LEU A 63 -5.62 12.16 4.85
N ARG A 64 -4.33 12.14 5.23
CA ARG A 64 -3.82 11.40 6.40
C ARG A 64 -4.45 11.89 7.70
N GLU A 65 -4.51 13.19 7.94
CA GLU A 65 -5.19 13.76 9.11
C GLU A 65 -6.69 13.40 9.11
N HIS A 66 -7.34 13.41 7.95
CA HIS A 66 -8.74 13.00 7.82
C HIS A 66 -8.96 11.51 8.10
N LEU A 67 -8.08 10.64 7.58
CA LEU A 67 -8.03 9.22 7.93
C LEU A 67 -7.90 9.05 9.46
N TRP A 68 -7.04 9.84 10.11
CA TRP A 68 -6.85 9.79 11.56
C TRP A 68 -8.08 10.22 12.34
N VAL A 69 -8.69 11.33 11.96
CA VAL A 69 -9.94 11.79 12.59
C VAL A 69 -11.04 10.76 12.40
N ALA A 70 -11.12 10.12 11.23
CA ALA A 70 -12.09 9.06 10.96
C ALA A 70 -11.87 7.83 11.85
N LEU A 71 -10.61 7.38 12.00
CA LEU A 71 -10.26 6.29 12.90
C LEU A 71 -10.58 6.65 14.36
N ALA A 72 -10.28 7.87 14.79
CA ALA A 72 -10.58 8.36 16.13
C ALA A 72 -12.08 8.40 16.43
N LYS A 73 -12.89 8.97 15.53
CA LYS A 73 -14.35 9.03 15.67
C LYS A 73 -15.00 7.66 15.77
N ASN A 74 -14.40 6.65 15.15
CA ASN A 74 -14.90 5.28 15.18
C ASN A 74 -14.30 4.43 16.32
N GLY A 75 -13.52 5.03 17.23
CA GLY A 75 -12.88 4.29 18.34
C GLY A 75 -11.79 3.32 17.89
N GLN A 76 -11.20 3.54 16.71
CA GLN A 76 -10.23 2.65 16.08
C GLN A 76 -8.84 3.25 15.88
N LYS A 77 -8.59 4.43 16.46
CA LYS A 77 -7.29 5.12 16.34
C LYS A 77 -6.11 4.24 16.74
N ASN A 78 -6.26 3.39 17.75
CA ASN A 78 -5.18 2.53 18.26
C ASN A 78 -5.11 1.15 17.57
N LYS A 79 -6.02 0.87 16.62
CA LYS A 79 -6.15 -0.44 15.97
C LYS A 79 -5.37 -0.55 14.66
N PHE A 80 -5.14 0.57 13.99
CA PHE A 80 -4.40 0.62 12.72
C PHE A 80 -3.20 1.54 12.90
N PHE A 81 -2.05 1.11 12.40
CA PHE A 81 -0.79 1.75 12.72
C PHE A 81 -0.67 3.11 12.05
N ASP A 82 -0.34 4.09 12.88
CA ASP A 82 0.01 5.45 12.51
C ASP A 82 1.53 5.58 12.44
N PRO A 83 2.10 6.13 11.36
CA PRO A 83 3.50 6.51 11.36
C PRO A 83 3.86 7.49 12.49
N ASP A 84 2.88 8.20 13.06
CA ASP A 84 3.02 9.16 14.18
C ASP A 84 2.40 8.67 15.52
N ILE A 85 1.92 7.41 15.64
CA ILE A 85 1.55 6.84 16.95
C ILE A 85 2.82 6.50 17.70
N VAL A 86 2.81 6.99 18.95
CA VAL A 86 3.76 6.71 20.03
C VAL A 86 4.07 5.21 20.07
N LEU A 87 5.09 4.80 19.33
CA LEU A 87 5.82 3.58 19.64
C LEU A 87 6.22 3.68 21.12
N PRO A 88 6.32 2.57 21.85
CA PRO A 88 6.95 2.59 23.17
C PRO A 88 8.23 3.42 23.08
N ALA A 89 8.50 4.33 24.02
CA ALA A 89 9.66 5.23 23.96
C ALA A 89 11.01 4.50 23.74
N ALA A 90 11.05 3.19 24.00
CA ALA A 90 12.13 2.26 23.69
C ALA A 90 12.42 2.11 22.18
N ILE A 91 11.43 2.29 21.29
CA ILE A 91 11.57 2.18 19.84
C ILE A 91 11.91 3.56 19.27
N LYS A 92 13.18 3.94 19.41
CA LYS A 92 13.66 5.29 19.03
C LYS A 92 13.76 5.52 17.53
N LYS A 93 13.91 4.46 16.72
CA LYS A 93 14.10 4.58 15.27
C LYS A 93 13.63 3.32 14.54
N ILE A 94 12.58 3.45 13.73
CA ILE A 94 12.15 2.41 12.80
C ILE A 94 13.23 2.26 11.70
N PRO A 95 13.65 1.04 11.33
CA PRO A 95 14.59 0.83 10.24
C PRO A 95 14.01 1.34 8.92
N PRO A 96 14.80 2.03 8.07
CA PRO A 96 14.30 2.49 6.79
C PRO A 96 13.97 1.32 5.84
N PRO A 97 13.19 1.53 4.78
CA PRO A 97 12.81 0.46 3.84
C PRO A 97 14.01 -0.31 3.27
N ALA A 98 15.15 0.36 3.06
CA ALA A 98 16.37 -0.25 2.54
C ALA A 98 16.93 -1.38 3.42
N HIS A 99 16.56 -1.41 4.71
CA HIS A 99 16.96 -2.45 5.65
C HIS A 99 16.25 -3.80 5.41
N PHE A 100 15.14 -3.80 4.66
CA PHE A 100 14.34 -5.00 4.40
C PHE A 100 14.50 -5.44 2.93
N PRO A 101 15.00 -6.66 2.65
CA PRO A 101 15.26 -7.11 1.28
C PRO A 101 14.05 -6.97 0.33
N ALA A 102 12.87 -7.43 0.76
CA ALA A 102 11.65 -7.32 -0.04
C ALA A 102 11.26 -5.86 -0.35
N CYS A 103 11.51 -4.94 0.58
CA CYS A 103 11.23 -3.52 0.36
C CYS A 103 12.24 -2.89 -0.60
N SER A 104 13.52 -3.23 -0.48
CA SER A 104 14.55 -2.81 -1.44
C SER A 104 14.23 -3.28 -2.86
N PHE A 105 13.84 -4.55 -3.00
CA PHE A 105 13.38 -5.11 -4.28
C PHE A 105 12.15 -4.36 -4.80
N LEU A 106 11.06 -4.30 -4.03
CA LEU A 106 9.82 -3.67 -4.46
C LEU A 106 10.00 -2.19 -4.80
N ARG A 107 10.86 -1.47 -4.09
CA ARG A 107 11.20 -0.08 -4.42
C ARG A 107 11.80 0.02 -5.82
N ASN A 108 12.77 -0.82 -6.14
CA ASN A 108 13.43 -0.80 -7.43
C ASN A 108 12.46 -1.25 -8.53
N TRP A 109 11.77 -2.38 -8.32
CA TRP A 109 10.77 -2.89 -9.24
C TRP A 109 9.66 -1.87 -9.54
N ARG A 110 9.14 -1.20 -8.51
CA ARG A 110 8.18 -0.11 -8.64
C ARG A 110 8.77 1.06 -9.43
N ASN A 111 9.98 1.50 -9.09
CA ASN A 111 10.62 2.61 -9.79
C ASN A 111 10.88 2.28 -11.27
N ASP A 112 11.14 1.03 -11.61
CA ASP A 112 11.26 0.58 -13.00
C ASP A 112 9.93 0.74 -13.75
N LEU A 113 8.80 0.39 -13.12
CA LEU A 113 7.48 0.62 -13.69
C LEU A 113 7.15 2.10 -13.90
N PHE A 114 7.51 2.97 -12.94
CA PHE A 114 7.33 4.41 -13.10
C PHE A 114 8.18 4.95 -14.25
N ARG A 115 9.44 4.52 -14.37
CA ARG A 115 10.29 4.89 -15.51
C ARG A 115 9.70 4.43 -16.85
N LEU A 116 9.10 3.24 -16.91
CA LEU A 116 8.40 2.78 -18.10
C LEU A 116 7.20 3.67 -18.43
N ALA A 117 6.46 4.15 -17.42
CA ALA A 117 5.34 5.07 -17.63
C ALA A 117 5.82 6.46 -18.11
N ASP A 118 6.92 6.96 -17.56
CA ASP A 118 7.53 8.23 -18.02
C ASP A 118 7.95 8.13 -19.49
N THR A 119 8.61 7.02 -19.87
CA THR A 119 8.99 6.77 -21.28
C THR A 119 7.78 6.50 -22.18
N ALA A 120 6.68 5.99 -21.64
CA ALA A 120 5.44 5.79 -22.39
C ALA A 120 4.80 7.13 -22.77
N ASP A 121 4.85 8.14 -21.88
CA ASP A 121 4.39 9.50 -22.17
C ASP A 121 5.20 10.13 -23.32
N GLU A 122 6.53 9.99 -23.27
CA GLU A 122 7.43 10.48 -24.33
C GLU A 122 7.17 9.80 -25.70
N ASN A 123 6.77 8.53 -25.68
CA ASN A 123 6.51 7.73 -26.89
C ASN A 123 5.03 7.67 -27.28
N TRP A 124 4.15 8.42 -26.61
CA TRP A 124 2.70 8.40 -26.84
C TRP A 124 2.06 7.01 -26.74
N GLU A 125 2.57 6.16 -25.86
CA GLU A 125 1.98 4.84 -25.60
C GLU A 125 0.77 4.94 -24.67
N ALA A 126 -0.33 4.28 -25.04
CA ALA A 126 -1.60 4.42 -24.33
C ALA A 126 -1.72 3.57 -23.04
N TRP A 127 -0.84 2.59 -22.83
CA TRP A 127 -1.00 1.61 -21.75
C TRP A 127 -1.10 2.25 -20.34
N PRO A 128 -0.39 3.35 -19.98
CA PRO A 128 -0.54 3.96 -18.65
C PRO A 128 -1.92 4.56 -18.41
N LEU A 129 -2.64 4.91 -19.48
CA LEU A 129 -3.97 5.51 -19.41
C LEU A 129 -5.08 4.47 -19.24
N LEU A 130 -4.82 3.22 -19.63
CA LEU A 130 -5.75 2.11 -19.44
C LEU A 130 -5.92 1.80 -17.95
N ASP A 131 -7.07 1.23 -17.59
CA ASP A 131 -7.35 0.85 -16.20
C ASP A 131 -6.27 -0.05 -15.60
N GLN A 132 -5.78 -1.02 -16.37
CA GLN A 132 -4.72 -1.93 -15.94
C GLN A 132 -3.39 -1.22 -15.72
N GLY A 133 -3.07 -0.22 -16.55
CA GLY A 133 -1.86 0.60 -16.39
C GLY A 133 -1.94 1.47 -15.13
N GLN A 134 -3.10 2.09 -14.89
CA GLN A 134 -3.34 2.85 -13.66
C GLN A 134 -3.30 1.95 -12.42
N ASP A 135 -3.90 0.75 -12.49
CA ASP A 135 -3.81 -0.25 -11.43
C ASP A 135 -2.37 -0.66 -11.18
N LEU A 136 -1.58 -0.88 -12.24
CA LEU A 136 -0.17 -1.25 -12.13
C LEU A 136 0.64 -0.21 -11.35
N LEU A 137 0.53 1.07 -11.71
CA LEU A 137 1.25 2.16 -11.05
C LEU A 137 0.77 2.39 -9.61
N TRP A 138 -0.55 2.36 -9.40
CA TRP A 138 -1.15 2.57 -8.09
C TRP A 138 -0.78 1.45 -7.11
N TYR A 139 -1.04 0.20 -7.50
CA TYR A 139 -0.84 -0.92 -6.60
C TYR A 139 0.64 -1.29 -6.44
N ALA A 140 1.54 -0.91 -7.36
CA ALA A 140 2.98 -1.06 -7.15
C ALA A 140 3.46 -0.21 -5.96
N ASN A 141 2.92 1.02 -5.83
CA ASN A 141 3.21 1.85 -4.68
C ASN A 141 2.54 1.33 -3.39
N THR A 142 1.29 0.88 -3.48
CA THR A 142 0.56 0.27 -2.35
C THR A 142 1.28 -0.97 -1.83
N LEU A 143 1.67 -1.89 -2.71
CA LEU A 143 2.38 -3.11 -2.35
C LEU A 143 3.71 -2.78 -1.66
N PHE A 144 4.50 -1.84 -2.18
CA PHE A 144 5.73 -1.38 -1.52
C PHE A 144 5.47 -0.82 -0.12
N ALA A 145 4.53 0.12 0.00
CA ALA A 145 4.23 0.78 1.27
C ALA A 145 3.73 -0.22 2.33
N LYS A 146 2.82 -1.13 1.94
CA LYS A 146 2.24 -2.12 2.85
C LYS A 146 3.22 -3.24 3.18
N THR A 147 4.08 -3.65 2.26
CA THR A 147 5.16 -4.61 2.55
C THR A 147 6.14 -4.02 3.57
N TYR A 148 6.51 -2.75 3.43
CA TYR A 148 7.33 -2.06 4.43
C TYR A 148 6.66 -2.01 5.79
N HIS A 149 5.39 -1.64 5.82
CA HIS A 149 4.58 -1.63 7.03
C HIS A 149 4.56 -2.99 7.74
N GLN A 150 4.34 -4.08 6.98
CA GLN A 150 4.35 -5.43 7.50
C GLN A 150 5.74 -5.85 8.00
N ALA A 151 6.81 -5.44 7.31
CA ALA A 151 8.19 -5.68 7.73
C ALA A 151 8.51 -4.95 9.06
N VAL A 152 8.04 -3.71 9.22
CA VAL A 152 8.16 -2.95 10.47
C VAL A 152 7.40 -3.65 11.59
N ASN A 153 6.16 -4.10 11.37
CA ASN A 153 5.42 -4.86 12.37
C ASN A 153 6.18 -6.12 12.82
N ARG A 154 6.77 -6.88 11.88
CA ARG A 154 7.60 -8.05 12.19
C ARG A 154 8.85 -7.67 12.99
N TRP A 155 9.51 -6.58 12.61
CA TRP A 155 10.70 -6.07 13.30
C TRP A 155 10.38 -5.61 14.72
N CYS A 156 9.28 -4.85 14.90
CA CYS A 156 8.80 -4.41 16.21
C CYS A 156 8.51 -5.60 17.14
N TYR A 157 7.87 -6.65 16.62
CA TYR A 157 7.60 -7.84 17.41
C TYR A 157 8.89 -8.59 17.81
N ARG A 158 9.86 -8.69 16.91
CA ARG A 158 11.13 -9.39 17.19
C ARG A 158 11.98 -8.67 18.22
N ASN A 159 12.00 -7.34 18.19
CA ASN A 159 12.90 -6.54 19.04
C ASN A 159 12.24 -6.04 20.33
N PHE A 160 10.92 -5.86 20.33
CA PHE A 160 10.19 -5.24 21.46
C PHE A 160 8.95 -6.02 21.89
N HIS A 161 8.69 -7.20 21.28
CA HIS A 161 7.47 -7.99 21.50
C HIS A 161 6.16 -7.21 21.29
N TYR A 162 6.23 -6.12 20.53
CA TYR A 162 5.09 -5.29 20.17
C TYR A 162 4.54 -5.71 18.81
N LEU A 163 3.28 -6.14 18.78
CA LEU A 163 2.56 -6.46 17.56
C LEU A 163 1.13 -5.94 17.66
N ASN A 164 0.73 -5.11 16.71
CA ASN A 164 -0.66 -4.79 16.50
C ASN A 164 -1.29 -5.86 15.59
N GLU A 165 -1.97 -6.84 16.20
CA GLU A 165 -2.53 -7.99 15.48
C GLU A 165 -3.58 -7.58 14.43
N GLU A 166 -4.44 -6.60 14.71
CA GLU A 166 -5.48 -6.15 13.78
C GLU A 166 -4.87 -5.48 12.54
N ASP A 167 -3.92 -4.57 12.77
CA ASP A 167 -3.16 -3.91 11.71
C ASP A 167 -2.33 -4.89 10.87
N PHE A 168 -1.70 -5.88 11.52
CA PHE A 168 -0.91 -6.89 10.85
C PHE A 168 -1.76 -7.75 9.90
N VAL A 169 -2.93 -8.21 10.37
CA VAL A 169 -3.86 -9.00 9.56
C VAL A 169 -4.45 -8.17 8.44
N TYR A 170 -4.85 -6.93 8.71
CA TYR A 170 -5.37 -6.02 7.69
C TYR A 170 -4.32 -5.73 6.61
N THR A 171 -3.08 -5.43 7.02
CA THR A 171 -1.98 -5.16 6.09
C THR A 171 -1.67 -6.39 5.24
N ASP A 172 -1.71 -7.60 5.82
CA ASP A 172 -1.54 -8.86 5.08
C ASP A 172 -2.62 -9.07 4.01
N TYR A 173 -3.88 -8.74 4.33
CA TYR A 173 -4.98 -8.73 3.36
C TYR A 173 -4.72 -7.72 2.24
N VAL A 174 -4.33 -6.48 2.55
CA VAL A 174 -4.06 -5.46 1.53
C VAL A 174 -2.90 -5.85 0.62
N ILE A 175 -1.83 -6.43 1.17
CA ILE A 175 -0.70 -6.96 0.38
C ILE A 175 -1.20 -8.05 -0.56
N SER A 176 -2.02 -8.98 -0.07
CA SER A 176 -2.59 -10.07 -0.87
C SER A 176 -3.40 -9.54 -2.05
N GLU A 177 -4.36 -8.65 -1.78
CA GLU A 177 -5.20 -8.06 -2.82
C GLU A 177 -4.38 -7.25 -3.84
N ALA A 178 -3.48 -6.38 -3.37
CA ALA A 178 -2.65 -5.56 -4.25
C ALA A 178 -1.75 -6.43 -5.14
N TYR A 179 -1.20 -7.51 -4.59
CA TYR A 179 -0.37 -8.47 -5.33
C TYR A 179 -1.16 -9.14 -6.46
N GLU A 180 -2.35 -9.66 -6.17
CA GLU A 180 -3.20 -10.31 -7.17
C GLU A 180 -3.64 -9.33 -8.27
N ILE A 181 -4.02 -8.10 -7.91
CA ILE A 181 -4.35 -7.06 -8.89
C ILE A 181 -3.15 -6.76 -9.79
N LEU A 182 -1.95 -6.65 -9.23
CA LEU A 182 -0.74 -6.40 -10.01
C LEU A 182 -0.44 -7.51 -11.02
N LEU A 183 -0.59 -8.78 -10.61
CA LEU A 183 -0.39 -9.90 -11.51
C LEU A 183 -1.43 -9.90 -12.64
N ALA A 184 -2.70 -9.64 -12.33
CA ALA A 184 -3.77 -9.56 -13.32
C ALA A 184 -3.56 -8.39 -14.30
N SER A 185 -3.18 -7.21 -13.79
CA SER A 185 -2.87 -6.04 -14.62
C SER A 185 -1.67 -6.29 -15.53
N LEU A 186 -0.59 -6.87 -15.01
CA LEU A 186 0.58 -7.22 -15.82
C LEU A 186 0.24 -8.23 -16.91
N ALA A 187 -0.50 -9.30 -16.58
CA ALA A 187 -0.93 -10.29 -17.56
C ALA A 187 -1.72 -9.63 -18.70
N THR A 188 -2.69 -8.77 -18.36
CA THR A 188 -3.49 -8.05 -19.35
C THR A 188 -2.64 -7.12 -20.22
N ILE A 189 -1.70 -6.37 -19.61
CA ILE A 189 -0.83 -5.44 -20.34
C ILE A 189 0.15 -6.19 -21.26
N ILE A 190 0.65 -7.35 -20.85
CA ILE A 190 1.55 -8.19 -21.67
C ILE A 190 0.87 -8.62 -22.98
N ASP A 191 -0.44 -8.85 -22.93
CA ASP A 191 -1.23 -9.31 -24.06
C ASP A 191 -1.66 -8.19 -25.02
N LEU A 192 -1.52 -6.91 -24.62
CA LEU A 192 -1.76 -5.77 -25.52
C LEU A 192 -0.83 -5.81 -26.73
N GLU A 193 -1.28 -5.34 -27.90
CA GLU A 193 -0.45 -5.37 -29.12
C GLU A 193 0.74 -4.40 -29.05
N SER A 194 0.59 -3.27 -28.37
CA SER A 194 1.56 -2.18 -28.24
C SER A 194 2.24 -2.14 -26.85
N GLY A 195 3.44 -1.58 -26.79
CA GLY A 195 4.18 -1.31 -25.56
C GLY A 195 5.36 -2.25 -25.28
N PRO A 196 6.12 -2.04 -24.20
CA PRO A 196 7.36 -2.76 -23.91
C PRO A 196 7.10 -4.16 -23.32
N LYS A 197 6.47 -5.07 -24.09
CA LYS A 197 6.07 -6.42 -23.66
C LYS A 197 7.13 -7.18 -22.87
N ASN A 198 8.37 -7.17 -23.33
CA ASN A 198 9.46 -7.89 -22.68
C ASN A 198 9.77 -7.32 -21.28
N LYS A 199 9.59 -6.01 -21.09
CA LYS A 199 9.76 -5.36 -19.77
C LYS A 199 8.64 -5.76 -18.83
N PHE A 200 7.39 -5.83 -19.30
CA PHE A 200 6.27 -6.31 -18.49
C PHE A 200 6.36 -7.80 -18.13
N LYS A 201 6.79 -8.65 -19.08
CA LYS A 201 7.08 -10.06 -18.82
C LYS A 201 8.16 -10.23 -17.75
N LEU A 202 9.24 -9.44 -17.84
CA LEU A 202 10.28 -9.43 -16.82
C LEU A 202 9.73 -8.96 -15.47
N ALA A 203 8.95 -7.86 -15.45
CA ALA A 203 8.34 -7.36 -14.23
C ALA A 203 7.41 -8.40 -13.58
N PHE A 204 6.62 -9.14 -14.37
CA PHE A 204 5.77 -10.23 -13.90
C PHE A 204 6.61 -11.35 -13.28
N VAL A 205 7.61 -11.87 -14.00
CA VAL A 205 8.48 -12.95 -13.49
C VAL A 205 9.18 -12.53 -12.20
N MET A 206 9.73 -11.33 -12.15
CA MET A 206 10.40 -10.81 -10.94
C MET A 206 9.43 -10.66 -9.76
N LEU A 207 8.21 -10.18 -9.98
CA LEU A 207 7.22 -10.08 -8.90
C LEU A 207 6.78 -11.46 -8.39
N THR A 208 6.65 -12.44 -9.29
CA THR A 208 6.31 -13.82 -8.92
C THR A 208 7.43 -14.52 -8.16
N SER A 209 8.70 -14.29 -8.53
CA SER A 209 9.83 -14.92 -7.85
C SER A 209 10.08 -14.39 -6.43
N TRP A 210 9.60 -13.19 -6.12
CA TRP A 210 9.72 -12.56 -4.79
C TRP A 210 8.48 -12.74 -3.90
N ARG A 211 7.52 -13.58 -4.33
CA ARG A 211 6.27 -13.80 -3.58
C ARG A 211 6.54 -14.20 -2.14
N GLU A 212 7.43 -15.18 -1.93
CA GLU A 212 7.69 -15.69 -0.59
C GLU A 212 8.30 -14.64 0.33
N GLU A 213 9.22 -13.82 -0.15
CA GLU A 213 9.86 -12.74 0.60
C GLU A 213 8.89 -11.62 0.94
N ILE A 214 7.95 -11.29 0.04
CA ILE A 214 6.91 -10.29 0.28
C ILE A 214 5.97 -10.75 1.41
N PHE A 215 5.45 -11.97 1.30
CA PHE A 215 4.47 -12.49 2.25
C PHE A 215 5.07 -13.04 3.54
N SER A 216 6.27 -13.61 3.48
CA SER A 216 6.90 -14.26 4.64
C SER A 216 7.91 -13.36 5.33
N GLY A 217 8.67 -12.57 4.57
CA GLY A 217 9.74 -11.68 5.02
C GLY A 217 10.81 -12.38 5.86
N PRO A 218 12.10 -12.40 5.48
CA PRO A 218 13.13 -12.69 6.46
C PRO A 218 13.02 -11.66 7.61
N GLY A 219 13.52 -12.01 8.78
CA GLY A 219 13.81 -10.98 9.77
C GLY A 219 14.74 -9.92 9.21
N PRO A 220 14.98 -8.84 9.98
CA PRO A 220 16.20 -8.08 9.71
C PRO A 220 17.35 -9.07 9.56
N THR A 221 18.11 -8.98 8.47
CA THR A 221 19.37 -9.70 8.32
C THR A 221 20.16 -9.45 9.60
N SER A 222 20.44 -10.53 10.32
CA SER A 222 21.34 -10.52 11.46
C SER A 222 22.61 -9.82 11.04
N LEU A 223 22.87 -8.64 11.63
CA LEU A 223 24.20 -8.07 11.73
C LEU A 223 25.04 -8.97 12.64
#